data_AF-A0A531MNL3-F1
#
_entry.id   AF-A0A531MNL3-F1
#
_cell.length_a   1.000
_cell.length_b   1.000
_cell.length_c   1.000
_cell.angle_alpha   90.00
_cell.angle_beta   90.00
_cell.angle_gamma   90.00
#
_symmetry.space_group_name_H-M   'P 1'
#
loop_
_entity.id
_entity.type
_entity.pdbx_description
1 polymer ?
#
loop_
_entity_poly.entity_id
_entity_poly.type
_entity_poly.pdbx_seq_one_letter_code
_entity_poly.pdbx_strand_id
1 'polypeptide(L)'
;VNGSLANSAATILGGGALGGNGTVGSTTLQAGGVIAPGNSIGLLTLQGNFVGAGGAVEIEAILDGDASSTDKLVIAGNTSGTANVKVIGLGGGGAQTVDGIKIIDVGGTSAGTFNLLGDYVFQGDQAVVAGAYAYRMYQNGISTPADGDWYLRSALINPVDPGGPSSPLYAPSVPVYEAYAGVLQSFNQLGTLQQRAGNRSWTGAAQPDADDRVEGGSPIWGRIEAAHKKLDPGTSTTGTDYDADLWRLQAGLDGQLAQMASGVLTGGVTVHYGTGKSDISSAFGLGSIDSTGYGFGGTLTWYGNSGFYVDAQAELTWFDSDLSSATLGNRLVKGNNGFGYGLGIEAGQKIGLQGNWSLTPQAQLSYSSVDFDSFTDPYGAVVANGGSDSLIGRLGLSADYESRWK
;
A
#
# COMPACT_ATOMS: atom_id res chain seq x y z
N VAL A 1 -39.06 2.07 -18.81
CA VAL A 1 -39.99 1.09 -19.39
C VAL A 1 -40.00 -0.13 -18.50
N ASN A 2 -41.10 -0.37 -17.77
CA ASN A 2 -41.26 -1.57 -16.92
C ASN A 2 -42.25 -2.58 -17.52
N GLY A 3 -42.86 -2.24 -18.66
CA GLY A 3 -43.75 -3.11 -19.44
C GLY A 3 -43.12 -3.44 -20.79
N SER A 4 -43.92 -3.51 -21.86
CA SER A 4 -43.44 -3.85 -23.21
C SER A 4 -43.71 -2.74 -24.22
N LEU A 5 -42.64 -2.35 -24.93
CA LEU A 5 -42.60 -1.58 -26.16
C LEU A 5 -41.91 -2.39 -27.27
N ALA A 6 -41.97 -3.72 -27.20
CA ALA A 6 -41.21 -4.64 -28.07
C ALA A 6 -41.46 -4.45 -29.57
N ASN A 7 -42.64 -3.95 -29.95
CA ASN A 7 -43.03 -3.77 -31.35
C ASN A 7 -42.66 -2.39 -31.92
N SER A 8 -42.01 -1.52 -31.13
CA SER A 8 -41.64 -0.17 -31.53
C SER A 8 -40.12 -0.01 -31.51
N ALA A 9 -39.56 0.48 -32.61
CA ALA A 9 -38.17 0.90 -32.62
C ALA A 9 -37.98 2.14 -31.73
N ALA A 10 -36.86 2.19 -31.02
CA ALA A 10 -36.51 3.30 -30.14
C ALA A 10 -35.20 3.96 -30.60
N THR A 11 -35.15 5.28 -30.58
CA THR A 11 -33.91 6.05 -30.75
C THR A 11 -33.71 6.89 -29.51
N ILE A 12 -32.65 6.62 -28.77
CA ILE A 12 -32.30 7.38 -27.57
C ILE A 12 -31.37 8.51 -28.00
N LEU A 13 -31.91 9.73 -28.01
CA LEU A 13 -31.19 10.95 -28.40
C LEU A 13 -30.34 11.49 -27.26
N GLY A 14 -29.45 12.43 -27.57
CA GLY A 14 -28.67 13.16 -26.57
C GLY A 14 -29.54 13.80 -25.48
N GLY A 15 -29.21 13.55 -24.21
CA GLY A 15 -29.99 14.00 -23.06
C GLY A 15 -31.20 13.13 -22.73
N GLY A 16 -31.51 12.12 -23.56
CA GLY A 16 -32.52 11.11 -23.30
C GLY A 16 -31.96 9.92 -22.52
N ALA A 17 -32.79 9.32 -21.67
CA ALA A 17 -32.47 8.10 -20.95
C ALA A 17 -33.57 7.05 -21.13
N LEU A 18 -33.16 5.81 -21.42
CA LEU A 18 -34.02 4.63 -21.39
C LEU A 18 -33.60 3.74 -20.23
N GLY A 19 -34.41 3.72 -19.16
CA GLY A 19 -34.22 2.76 -18.08
C GLY A 19 -35.44 1.91 -17.78
N GLY A 20 -35.34 1.01 -16.81
CA GLY A 20 -36.41 0.11 -16.37
C GLY A 20 -36.15 -1.37 -16.70
N ASN A 21 -37.08 -2.23 -16.29
CA ASN A 21 -36.91 -3.69 -16.32
C ASN A 21 -37.70 -4.38 -17.45
N GLY A 22 -38.17 -3.58 -18.41
CA GLY A 22 -39.12 -4.01 -19.43
C GLY A 22 -38.48 -4.49 -20.73
N THR A 23 -39.29 -4.51 -21.77
CA THR A 23 -38.87 -4.87 -23.14
C THR A 23 -39.08 -3.71 -24.09
N VAL A 24 -38.13 -3.44 -24.97
CA VAL A 24 -38.19 -2.42 -26.03
C VAL A 24 -37.81 -3.10 -27.36
N GLY A 25 -38.30 -2.61 -28.50
CA GLY A 25 -37.88 -3.14 -29.80
C GLY A 25 -36.44 -2.78 -30.17
N SER A 26 -36.13 -2.88 -31.47
CA SER A 26 -34.82 -2.46 -31.99
C SER A 26 -34.46 -1.04 -31.54
N THR A 27 -33.25 -0.86 -31.02
CA THR A 27 -32.85 0.38 -30.34
C THR A 27 -31.57 0.96 -30.94
N THR A 28 -31.59 2.26 -31.24
CA THR A 28 -30.40 3.04 -31.59
C THR A 28 -30.02 3.96 -30.45
N LEU A 29 -28.77 3.88 -29.99
CA LEU A 29 -28.23 4.66 -28.88
C LEU A 29 -27.30 5.76 -29.41
N GLN A 30 -27.83 6.97 -29.57
CA GLN A 30 -27.08 8.12 -30.07
C GLN A 30 -26.14 8.70 -29.01
N ALA A 31 -25.12 9.43 -29.46
CA ALA A 31 -24.20 10.16 -28.58
C ALA A 31 -24.95 11.04 -27.57
N GLY A 32 -24.54 10.96 -26.31
CA GLY A 32 -25.18 11.64 -25.18
C GLY A 32 -26.51 11.03 -24.71
N GLY A 33 -26.99 9.97 -25.36
CA GLY A 33 -28.10 9.15 -24.88
C GLY A 33 -27.63 8.08 -23.88
N VAL A 34 -28.51 7.68 -22.98
CA VAL A 34 -28.21 6.68 -21.93
C VAL A 34 -29.22 5.53 -21.97
N ILE A 35 -28.73 4.29 -21.84
CA ILE A 35 -29.52 3.13 -21.46
C ILE A 35 -29.09 2.72 -20.05
N ALA A 36 -30.02 2.59 -19.11
CA ALA A 36 -29.75 2.20 -17.73
C ALA A 36 -30.73 1.08 -17.34
N PRO A 37 -30.39 -0.20 -17.56
CA PRO A 37 -31.26 -1.31 -17.21
C PRO A 37 -31.72 -1.23 -15.75
N GLY A 38 -32.94 -1.66 -15.47
CA GLY A 38 -33.40 -1.73 -14.09
C GLY A 38 -33.95 -0.44 -13.48
N ASN A 39 -34.15 -0.50 -12.17
CA ASN A 39 -34.46 0.61 -11.25
C ASN A 39 -33.74 0.27 -9.94
N SER A 40 -32.41 0.44 -9.98
CA SER A 40 -31.42 -0.46 -9.40
C SER A 40 -31.18 -1.75 -10.21
N ILE A 41 -30.38 -2.69 -9.69
CA ILE A 41 -30.00 -3.94 -10.36
C ILE A 41 -31.21 -4.60 -11.04
N GLY A 42 -31.14 -4.72 -12.36
CA GLY A 42 -32.24 -5.23 -13.17
C GLY A 42 -31.86 -5.59 -14.60
N LEU A 43 -32.86 -6.04 -15.34
CA LEU A 43 -32.68 -6.54 -16.69
C LEU A 43 -33.56 -5.75 -17.64
N LEU A 44 -32.97 -5.17 -18.68
CA LEU A 44 -33.69 -4.51 -19.78
C LEU A 44 -33.48 -5.33 -21.06
N THR A 45 -34.58 -5.68 -21.72
CA THR A 45 -34.53 -6.48 -22.96
C THR A 45 -34.79 -5.61 -24.18
N LEU A 46 -33.89 -5.68 -25.16
CA LEU A 46 -34.08 -5.19 -26.51
C LEU A 46 -34.51 -6.37 -27.39
N GLN A 47 -35.80 -6.45 -27.70
CA GLN A 47 -36.40 -7.45 -28.59
C GLN A 47 -36.17 -7.08 -30.07
N GLY A 48 -34.89 -6.94 -30.44
CA GLY A 48 -34.47 -6.51 -31.77
C GLY A 48 -32.98 -6.22 -31.83
N ASN A 49 -32.57 -5.51 -32.88
CA ASN A 49 -31.17 -5.13 -33.06
C ASN A 49 -30.81 -3.92 -32.20
N PHE A 50 -29.56 -3.88 -31.75
CA PHE A 50 -28.96 -2.73 -31.09
C PHE A 50 -27.94 -2.04 -32.01
N VAL A 51 -28.07 -0.72 -32.15
CA VAL A 51 -27.12 0.10 -32.91
C VAL A 51 -26.53 1.15 -31.99
N GLY A 52 -25.23 1.02 -31.69
CA GLY A 52 -24.47 2.02 -30.96
C GLY A 52 -23.99 3.15 -31.87
N ALA A 53 -24.24 4.40 -31.47
CA ALA A 53 -23.72 5.60 -32.12
C ALA A 53 -23.09 6.55 -31.09
N GLY A 54 -22.37 5.99 -30.11
CA GLY A 54 -21.55 6.70 -29.13
C GLY A 54 -22.24 7.07 -27.80
N GLY A 55 -23.48 6.66 -27.57
CA GLY A 55 -24.12 6.80 -26.26
C GLY A 55 -23.60 5.80 -25.22
N ALA A 56 -24.13 5.85 -24.00
CA ALA A 56 -23.66 5.04 -22.88
C ALA A 56 -24.71 4.05 -22.38
N VAL A 57 -24.27 2.85 -22.02
CA VAL A 57 -25.01 1.89 -21.20
C VAL A 57 -24.48 2.02 -19.78
N GLU A 58 -25.31 2.45 -18.84
CA GLU A 58 -24.99 2.46 -17.42
C GLU A 58 -25.36 1.11 -16.81
N ILE A 59 -24.42 0.50 -16.10
CA ILE A 59 -24.56 -0.83 -15.48
C ILE A 59 -24.26 -0.67 -14.01
N GLU A 60 -25.28 -0.81 -13.16
CA GLU A 60 -25.09 -0.94 -11.72
C GLU A 60 -24.67 -2.37 -11.37
N ALA A 61 -23.61 -2.51 -10.56
CA ALA A 61 -23.12 -3.83 -10.16
C ALA A 61 -22.58 -3.83 -8.73
N ILE A 62 -22.76 -4.94 -8.03
CA ILE A 62 -21.95 -5.30 -6.85
C ILE A 62 -20.77 -6.07 -7.40
N LEU A 63 -19.60 -5.45 -7.48
CA LEU A 63 -18.43 -6.02 -8.16
C LEU A 63 -17.70 -7.02 -7.25
N ASP A 64 -18.04 -8.30 -7.40
CA ASP A 64 -17.39 -9.44 -6.74
C ASP A 64 -17.00 -10.50 -7.82
N GLY A 65 -17.38 -11.77 -7.64
CA GLY A 65 -17.06 -12.85 -8.58
C GLY A 65 -18.11 -13.01 -9.68
N ASP A 66 -18.04 -14.10 -10.46
CA ASP A 66 -18.90 -14.35 -11.63
C ASP A 66 -20.41 -14.26 -11.36
N ALA A 67 -20.85 -14.59 -10.13
CA ALA A 67 -22.24 -14.56 -9.70
C ALA A 67 -22.70 -13.18 -9.18
N SER A 68 -21.93 -12.13 -9.44
CA SER A 68 -22.25 -10.76 -9.02
C SER A 68 -23.65 -10.33 -9.48
N SER A 69 -24.39 -9.72 -8.55
CA SER A 69 -25.64 -9.05 -8.89
C SER A 69 -25.31 -7.79 -9.71
N THR A 70 -25.83 -7.72 -10.92
CA THR A 70 -25.55 -6.65 -11.88
C THR A 70 -26.76 -6.35 -12.76
N ASP A 71 -26.85 -5.11 -13.22
CA ASP A 71 -27.64 -4.77 -14.38
C ASP A 71 -27.23 -5.61 -15.58
N LYS A 72 -28.23 -5.96 -16.39
CA LYS A 72 -28.02 -6.69 -17.63
C LYS A 72 -28.82 -6.08 -18.77
N LEU A 73 -28.11 -5.75 -19.84
CA LEU A 73 -28.74 -5.42 -21.12
C LEU A 73 -28.83 -6.69 -21.97
N VAL A 74 -30.04 -7.17 -22.21
CA VAL A 74 -30.28 -8.35 -23.07
C VAL A 74 -30.69 -7.88 -24.45
N ILE A 75 -30.01 -8.35 -25.50
CA ILE A 75 -30.22 -7.95 -26.88
C ILE A 75 -30.58 -9.21 -27.67
N ALA A 76 -31.85 -9.37 -28.02
CA ALA A 76 -32.32 -10.59 -28.70
C ALA A 76 -31.85 -10.68 -30.16
N GLY A 77 -31.45 -9.56 -30.77
CA GLY A 77 -30.98 -9.47 -32.15
C GLY A 77 -29.47 -9.23 -32.26
N ASN A 78 -29.06 -8.62 -33.39
CA ASN A 78 -27.66 -8.31 -33.67
C ASN A 78 -27.24 -6.98 -33.03
N THR A 79 -25.95 -6.85 -32.72
CA THR A 79 -25.34 -5.57 -32.33
C THR A 79 -24.48 -5.01 -33.47
N SER A 80 -24.43 -3.68 -33.60
CA SER A 80 -23.51 -2.97 -34.51
C SER A 80 -23.16 -1.58 -33.98
N GLY A 81 -22.13 -0.96 -34.57
CA GLY A 81 -21.66 0.37 -34.16
C GLY A 81 -20.90 0.35 -32.84
N THR A 82 -20.86 1.49 -32.13
CA THR A 82 -20.09 1.66 -30.89
C THR A 82 -20.94 2.26 -29.77
N ALA A 83 -20.78 1.74 -28.57
CA ALA A 83 -21.37 2.30 -27.35
C ALA A 83 -20.35 2.28 -26.22
N ASN A 84 -20.52 3.19 -25.25
CA ASN A 84 -19.75 3.20 -24.03
C ASN A 84 -20.48 2.42 -22.95
N VAL A 85 -19.74 1.86 -22.00
CA VAL A 85 -20.28 1.17 -20.83
C VAL A 85 -19.71 1.83 -19.60
N LYS A 86 -20.58 2.35 -18.75
CA LYS A 86 -20.21 2.96 -17.48
C LYS A 86 -20.69 2.05 -16.36
N VAL A 87 -19.77 1.53 -15.58
CA VAL A 87 -20.10 0.71 -14.42
C VAL A 87 -20.28 1.61 -13.21
N ILE A 88 -21.36 1.41 -12.48
CA ILE A 88 -21.70 2.12 -11.26
C ILE A 88 -21.64 1.09 -10.12
N GLY A 89 -20.58 1.14 -9.33
CA GLY A 89 -20.42 0.24 -8.18
C GLY A 89 -21.46 0.53 -7.11
N LEU A 90 -22.25 -0.47 -6.72
CA LEU A 90 -23.17 -0.42 -5.58
C LEU A 90 -22.55 -1.02 -4.31
N GLY A 91 -21.23 -1.19 -4.29
CA GLY A 91 -20.47 -1.95 -3.30
C GLY A 91 -19.80 -3.18 -3.91
N GLY A 92 -19.46 -4.14 -3.05
CA GLY A 92 -18.61 -5.28 -3.42
C GLY A 92 -17.17 -5.07 -2.96
N GLY A 93 -16.53 -6.13 -2.47
CA GLY A 93 -15.15 -6.09 -1.99
C GLY A 93 -14.13 -6.34 -3.10
N GLY A 94 -14.61 -6.59 -4.32
CA GLY A 94 -13.82 -7.20 -5.37
C GLY A 94 -13.58 -8.68 -5.09
N ALA A 95 -13.62 -9.50 -6.13
CA ALA A 95 -13.19 -10.88 -6.07
C ALA A 95 -12.63 -11.33 -7.42
N GLN A 96 -11.87 -12.42 -7.37
CA GLN A 96 -11.39 -13.07 -8.58
C GLN A 96 -12.57 -13.65 -9.38
N THR A 97 -12.70 -13.25 -10.64
CA THR A 97 -13.60 -13.89 -11.61
C THR A 97 -12.94 -15.09 -12.26
N VAL A 98 -13.73 -16.08 -12.65
CA VAL A 98 -13.30 -17.22 -13.48
C VAL A 98 -13.77 -17.04 -14.91
N ASP A 99 -15.08 -16.90 -15.13
CA ASP A 99 -15.67 -16.62 -16.45
C ASP A 99 -15.91 -15.13 -16.68
N GLY A 100 -16.19 -14.39 -15.60
CA GLY A 100 -16.52 -12.96 -15.63
C GLY A 100 -17.98 -12.67 -15.28
N ILE A 101 -18.25 -11.41 -14.94
CA ILE A 101 -19.58 -10.89 -14.65
C ILE A 101 -20.25 -10.51 -15.97
N LYS A 102 -21.28 -11.26 -16.40
CA LYS A 102 -22.01 -10.98 -17.65
C LYS A 102 -22.90 -9.74 -17.50
N ILE A 103 -22.61 -8.70 -18.28
CA ILE A 103 -23.34 -7.42 -18.22
C ILE A 103 -24.14 -7.12 -19.50
N ILE A 104 -23.76 -7.73 -20.63
CA ILE A 104 -24.51 -7.62 -21.90
C ILE A 104 -24.64 -9.02 -22.49
N ASP A 105 -25.88 -9.38 -22.83
CA ASP A 105 -26.25 -10.67 -23.41
C ASP A 105 -26.72 -10.43 -24.86
N VAL A 106 -26.12 -11.10 -25.84
CA VAL A 106 -26.40 -10.91 -27.27
C VAL A 106 -26.85 -12.22 -27.90
N GLY A 107 -28.14 -12.31 -28.22
CA GLY A 107 -28.71 -13.50 -28.86
C GLY A 107 -28.41 -13.64 -30.35
N GLY A 108 -27.97 -12.57 -31.02
CA GLY A 108 -27.61 -12.54 -32.44
C GLY A 108 -26.12 -12.41 -32.70
N THR A 109 -25.75 -11.86 -33.87
CA THR A 109 -24.34 -11.54 -34.17
C THR A 109 -23.90 -10.31 -33.36
N SER A 110 -22.90 -10.48 -32.50
CA SER A 110 -22.33 -9.37 -31.73
C SER A 110 -21.22 -8.63 -32.49
N ALA A 111 -21.60 -7.85 -33.51
CA ALA A 111 -20.66 -7.07 -34.34
C ALA A 111 -20.44 -5.63 -33.85
N GLY A 112 -21.14 -5.19 -32.80
CA GLY A 112 -20.91 -3.89 -32.16
C GLY A 112 -19.78 -3.94 -31.13
N THR A 113 -19.21 -2.78 -30.81
CA THR A 113 -18.18 -2.63 -29.77
C THR A 113 -18.74 -1.90 -28.55
N PHE A 114 -18.49 -2.46 -27.37
CA PHE A 114 -18.78 -1.82 -26.09
C PHE A 114 -17.48 -1.43 -25.40
N ASN A 115 -17.26 -0.12 -25.21
CA ASN A 115 -16.05 0.43 -24.60
C ASN A 115 -16.30 0.76 -23.14
N LEU A 116 -15.57 0.12 -22.22
CA LEU A 116 -15.63 0.45 -20.81
C LEU A 116 -15.12 1.88 -20.57
N LEU A 117 -15.87 2.65 -19.79
CA LEU A 117 -15.41 3.90 -19.18
C LEU A 117 -14.88 3.54 -17.80
N GLY A 118 -13.56 3.39 -17.70
CA GLY A 118 -12.88 2.94 -16.51
C GLY A 118 -12.43 4.06 -15.57
N ASP A 119 -11.93 3.65 -14.41
CA ASP A 119 -11.25 4.52 -13.45
C ASP A 119 -9.80 4.79 -13.86
N TYR A 120 -9.19 3.87 -14.60
CA TYR A 120 -7.82 3.98 -15.09
C TYR A 120 -7.57 3.12 -16.34
N VAL A 121 -6.36 3.21 -16.88
CA VAL A 121 -5.90 2.40 -18.01
C VAL A 121 -4.84 1.40 -17.53
N PHE A 122 -5.07 0.11 -17.80
CA PHE A 122 -4.11 -0.97 -17.58
C PHE A 122 -3.71 -1.58 -18.92
N GLN A 123 -2.43 -1.48 -19.29
CA GLN A 123 -1.89 -2.06 -20.53
C GLN A 123 -2.64 -1.65 -21.81
N GLY A 124 -3.21 -0.44 -21.84
CA GLY A 124 -3.96 0.10 -22.99
C GLY A 124 -5.48 -0.04 -22.89
N ASP A 125 -5.98 -0.86 -21.96
CA ASP A 125 -7.40 -1.09 -21.77
C ASP A 125 -7.94 -0.35 -20.55
N GLN A 126 -9.19 0.10 -20.62
CA GLN A 126 -9.90 0.70 -19.49
C GLN A 126 -10.24 -0.35 -18.44
N ALA A 127 -10.13 0.01 -17.17
CA ALA A 127 -10.45 -0.85 -16.03
C ALA A 127 -11.19 -0.09 -14.94
N VAL A 128 -12.12 -0.76 -14.25
CA VAL A 128 -12.82 -0.24 -13.07
C VAL A 128 -12.33 -0.94 -11.81
N VAL A 129 -12.24 -0.23 -10.70
CA VAL A 129 -11.73 -0.76 -9.42
C VAL A 129 -12.89 -1.13 -8.52
N ALA A 130 -12.77 -2.29 -7.85
CA ALA A 130 -13.60 -2.64 -6.70
C ALA A 130 -12.74 -3.39 -5.67
N GLY A 131 -12.62 -2.79 -4.50
CA GLY A 131 -11.77 -3.28 -3.42
C GLY A 131 -10.34 -3.61 -3.88
N ALA A 132 -9.90 -4.85 -3.67
CA ALA A 132 -8.53 -5.27 -4.02
C ALA A 132 -8.33 -5.60 -5.51
N TYR A 133 -9.40 -5.60 -6.33
CA TYR A 133 -9.36 -6.06 -7.71
C TYR A 133 -9.71 -4.93 -8.68
N ALA A 134 -9.23 -5.06 -9.91
CA ALA A 134 -9.68 -4.24 -11.02
C ALA A 134 -10.26 -5.12 -12.12
N TYR A 135 -11.28 -4.62 -12.81
CA TYR A 135 -12.06 -5.34 -13.79
C TYR A 135 -11.94 -4.68 -15.16
N ARG A 136 -11.58 -5.47 -16.17
CA ARG A 136 -11.60 -5.07 -17.58
C ARG A 136 -12.77 -5.71 -18.31
N MET A 137 -13.18 -5.10 -19.41
CA MET A 137 -14.28 -5.58 -20.22
C MET A 137 -13.78 -6.45 -21.38
N TYR A 138 -14.43 -7.60 -21.58
CA TYR A 138 -14.09 -8.56 -22.63
C TYR A 138 -15.35 -9.07 -23.32
N GLN A 139 -15.22 -9.34 -24.62
CA GLN A 139 -16.22 -10.08 -25.38
C GLN A 139 -15.95 -11.58 -25.30
N ASN A 140 -17.02 -12.36 -25.29
CA ASN A 140 -17.10 -13.80 -25.16
C ASN A 140 -16.74 -14.34 -23.78
N GLY A 141 -17.46 -15.37 -23.32
CA GLY A 141 -17.15 -16.16 -22.13
C GLY A 141 -15.80 -16.88 -22.26
N ILE A 142 -15.16 -17.23 -21.14
CA ILE A 142 -13.99 -18.13 -21.14
C ILE A 142 -14.47 -19.57 -21.35
N SER A 143 -15.56 -19.94 -20.66
CA SER A 143 -16.23 -21.23 -20.80
C SER A 143 -17.07 -21.33 -22.09
N THR A 144 -17.49 -20.19 -22.64
CA THR A 144 -18.31 -20.05 -23.85
C THR A 144 -17.70 -19.05 -24.86
N PRO A 145 -16.56 -19.39 -25.50
CA PRO A 145 -15.75 -18.46 -26.28
C PRO A 145 -16.37 -17.93 -27.59
N ALA A 146 -17.63 -18.28 -27.87
CA ALA A 146 -18.36 -17.88 -29.07
C ALA A 146 -19.79 -17.38 -28.76
N ASP A 147 -20.11 -17.06 -27.51
CA ASP A 147 -21.45 -16.57 -27.13
C ASP A 147 -21.74 -15.14 -27.62
N GLY A 148 -20.71 -14.34 -27.92
CA GLY A 148 -20.87 -12.94 -28.33
C GLY A 148 -21.22 -11.98 -27.20
N ASP A 149 -21.32 -12.47 -25.96
CA ASP A 149 -21.70 -11.71 -24.78
C ASP A 149 -20.53 -10.86 -24.25
N TRP A 150 -20.81 -9.93 -23.35
CA TRP A 150 -19.78 -9.08 -22.76
C TRP A 150 -19.72 -9.19 -21.24
N TYR A 151 -18.49 -9.29 -20.74
CA TYR A 151 -18.16 -9.65 -19.37
C TYR A 151 -17.17 -8.67 -18.75
N LEU A 152 -17.31 -8.39 -17.46
CA LEU A 152 -16.26 -7.76 -16.64
C LEU A 152 -15.42 -8.86 -15.98
N ARG A 153 -14.09 -8.74 -16.03
CA ARG A 153 -13.16 -9.75 -15.49
C ARG A 153 -12.04 -9.13 -14.69
N SER A 154 -11.78 -9.69 -13.52
CA SER A 154 -10.68 -9.35 -12.62
C SER A 154 -9.44 -10.25 -12.83
N ALA A 155 -9.14 -10.57 -14.09
CA ALA A 155 -8.11 -11.52 -14.46
C ALA A 155 -7.17 -10.97 -15.54
N LEU A 156 -5.88 -11.30 -15.43
CA LEU A 156 -4.91 -11.14 -16.49
C LEU A 156 -5.11 -12.26 -17.52
N ILE A 157 -5.87 -11.96 -18.57
CA ILE A 157 -6.14 -12.90 -19.66
C ILE A 157 -4.99 -12.88 -20.66
N ASN A 158 -4.46 -14.07 -20.98
CA ASN A 158 -3.50 -14.24 -22.07
C ASN A 158 -4.27 -14.24 -23.41
N PRO A 159 -3.98 -13.31 -24.34
CA PRO A 159 -4.67 -13.26 -25.64
C PRO A 159 -4.47 -14.53 -26.49
N VAL A 160 -3.39 -15.27 -26.27
CA VAL A 160 -3.02 -16.47 -27.03
C VAL A 160 -3.66 -17.73 -26.44
N ASP A 161 -4.00 -17.71 -25.16
CA ASP A 161 -4.72 -18.80 -24.47
C ASP A 161 -5.70 -18.22 -23.42
N PRO A 162 -6.87 -17.72 -23.86
CA PRO A 162 -7.83 -17.10 -22.95
C PRO A 162 -8.45 -18.06 -21.92
N GLY A 163 -8.38 -19.38 -22.17
CA GLY A 163 -8.91 -20.42 -21.27
C GLY A 163 -7.89 -21.00 -20.30
N GLY A 164 -6.64 -20.57 -20.38
CA GLY A 164 -5.58 -20.97 -19.47
C GLY A 164 -5.74 -20.39 -18.06
N PRO A 165 -4.92 -20.83 -17.08
CA PRO A 165 -4.94 -20.28 -15.74
C PRO A 165 -4.59 -18.78 -15.78
N SER A 166 -5.52 -17.96 -15.30
CA SER A 166 -5.35 -16.50 -15.24
C SER A 166 -4.90 -16.07 -13.85
N SER A 167 -3.89 -15.20 -13.77
CA SER A 167 -3.55 -14.51 -12.53
C SER A 167 -4.56 -13.39 -12.25
N PRO A 168 -4.80 -13.05 -10.98
CA PRO A 168 -5.62 -11.90 -10.63
C PRO A 168 -5.13 -10.59 -11.22
N LEU A 169 -6.07 -9.72 -11.59
CA LEU A 169 -5.82 -8.31 -11.84
C LEU A 169 -6.10 -7.52 -10.56
N TYR A 170 -5.04 -7.20 -9.82
CA TYR A 170 -5.14 -6.39 -8.62
C TYR A 170 -5.32 -4.91 -8.94
N ALA A 171 -6.01 -4.20 -8.05
CA ALA A 171 -6.17 -2.75 -8.14
C ALA A 171 -4.82 -2.02 -7.94
N PRO A 172 -4.61 -0.85 -8.57
CA PRO A 172 -3.38 -0.07 -8.41
C PRO A 172 -3.13 0.45 -6.98
N SER A 173 -4.12 0.34 -6.10
CA SER A 173 -4.04 0.71 -4.69
C SER A 173 -3.41 -0.39 -3.82
N VAL A 174 -3.52 -1.67 -4.22
CA VAL A 174 -3.02 -2.82 -3.44
C VAL A 174 -1.52 -2.74 -3.16
N PRO A 175 -0.64 -2.39 -4.13
CA PRO A 175 0.79 -2.21 -3.85
C PRO A 175 1.08 -1.24 -2.70
N VAL A 176 0.32 -0.14 -2.63
CA VAL A 176 0.49 0.88 -1.59
C VAL A 176 0.16 0.31 -0.21
N TYR A 177 -0.89 -0.51 -0.12
CA TYR A 177 -1.28 -1.14 1.14
C TYR A 177 -0.29 -2.22 1.59
N GLU A 178 0.24 -3.02 0.66
CA GLU A 178 1.26 -4.03 0.97
C GLU A 178 2.54 -3.38 1.51
N ALA A 179 2.96 -2.24 0.95
CA ALA A 179 4.17 -1.54 1.38
C ALA A 179 4.00 -0.81 2.73
N TYR A 180 2.77 -0.47 3.13
CA TYR A 180 2.54 0.51 4.19
C TYR A 180 3.18 0.16 5.52
N ALA A 181 3.00 -1.07 6.00
CA ALA A 181 3.65 -1.54 7.21
C ALA A 181 5.18 -1.50 7.11
N GLY A 182 5.74 -1.91 5.97
CA GLY A 182 7.18 -1.88 5.75
C GLY A 182 7.77 -0.45 5.73
N VAL A 183 7.00 0.53 5.28
CA VAL A 183 7.34 1.95 5.38
C VAL A 183 7.39 2.41 6.83
N LEU A 184 6.35 2.11 7.63
CA LEU A 184 6.34 2.44 9.07
C LEU A 184 7.47 1.73 9.82
N GLN A 185 7.74 0.46 9.48
CA GLN A 185 8.81 -0.35 10.04
C GLN A 185 10.20 0.26 9.78
N SER A 186 10.37 0.93 8.64
CA SER A 186 11.62 1.61 8.28
C SER A 186 11.91 2.81 9.18
N PHE A 187 10.90 3.39 9.81
CA PHE A 187 11.01 4.49 10.78
C PHE A 187 11.36 3.99 12.19
N ASN A 188 10.91 2.80 12.58
CA ASN A 188 11.11 2.22 13.92
C ASN A 188 12.41 1.39 14.07
N GLN A 189 13.39 1.59 13.18
CA GLN A 189 14.67 0.91 13.32
C GLN A 189 15.55 1.58 14.40
N LEU A 190 16.08 0.74 15.29
CA LEU A 190 16.95 1.17 16.37
C LEU A 190 18.41 1.19 15.91
N GLY A 191 19.10 2.30 16.19
CA GLY A 191 20.53 2.46 15.95
C GLY A 191 21.39 1.71 16.98
N THR A 192 22.69 1.69 16.74
CA THR A 192 23.68 1.18 17.71
C THR A 192 23.95 2.17 18.83
N LEU A 193 24.51 1.69 19.95
CA LEU A 193 25.00 2.56 21.03
C LEU A 193 25.93 3.64 20.47
N GLN A 194 26.89 3.28 19.62
CA GLN A 194 27.86 4.22 19.08
C GLN A 194 27.21 5.31 18.20
N GLN A 195 26.21 4.96 17.40
CA GLN A 195 25.46 5.95 16.59
C GLN A 195 24.64 6.91 17.46
N ARG A 196 24.14 6.45 18.62
CA ARG A 196 23.34 7.28 19.54
C ARG A 196 24.19 8.12 20.48
N ALA A 197 25.16 7.52 21.13
CA ALA A 197 26.00 8.17 22.13
C ALA A 197 27.17 8.93 21.51
N GLY A 198 27.67 8.48 20.35
CA GLY A 198 28.94 8.97 19.80
C GLY A 198 30.06 8.76 20.82
N ASN A 199 30.97 9.72 20.93
CA ASN A 199 32.08 9.68 21.88
C ASN A 199 31.77 10.42 23.21
N ARG A 200 30.49 10.58 23.55
CA ARG A 200 30.09 11.26 24.80
C ARG A 200 30.39 10.34 25.98
N SER A 201 31.46 10.65 26.72
CA SER A 201 31.86 9.90 27.91
C SER A 201 31.20 10.45 29.17
N TRP A 202 30.59 9.56 29.95
CA TRP A 202 30.15 9.82 31.32
C TRP A 202 31.32 9.59 32.27
N THR A 203 31.48 10.48 33.25
CA THR A 203 32.58 10.43 34.22
C THR A 203 32.61 9.07 34.94
N GLY A 204 33.78 8.40 34.93
CA GLY A 204 33.99 7.14 35.64
C GLY A 204 33.91 5.84 34.82
N ALA A 205 33.63 5.90 33.51
CA ALA A 205 33.97 4.78 32.62
C ALA A 205 35.50 4.75 32.43
N ALA A 206 36.12 3.59 32.64
CA ALA A 206 37.57 3.43 32.67
C ALA A 206 38.24 3.88 31.37
N GLN A 207 38.67 5.14 31.33
CA GLN A 207 39.68 5.62 30.43
C GLN A 207 41.02 5.46 31.16
N PRO A 208 41.95 4.62 30.65
CA PRO A 208 43.27 4.53 31.25
C PRO A 208 43.92 5.92 31.11
N ASP A 209 44.30 6.49 32.25
CA ASP A 209 44.98 7.77 32.43
C ASP A 209 44.12 9.04 32.26
N ALA A 210 43.48 9.47 33.36
CA ALA A 210 42.96 10.83 33.52
C ALA A 210 43.24 11.37 34.93
N ASP A 211 44.35 12.08 35.07
CA ASP A 211 44.67 12.99 36.20
C ASP A 211 44.02 14.38 36.01
N ASP A 212 43.04 14.49 35.11
CA ASP A 212 42.21 15.69 34.93
C ASP A 212 40.77 15.25 34.66
N ARG A 213 39.93 15.43 35.67
CA ARG A 213 38.49 15.15 35.62
C ARG A 213 37.84 16.18 34.70
N VAL A 214 37.68 15.85 33.43
CA VAL A 214 36.79 16.61 32.55
C VAL A 214 35.39 16.54 33.17
N GLU A 215 34.90 17.68 33.66
CA GLU A 215 33.52 17.84 34.14
C GLU A 215 32.57 17.30 33.08
N GLY A 216 31.60 16.50 33.54
CA GLY A 216 30.78 15.60 32.74
C GLY A 216 30.21 16.24 31.47
N GLY A 217 30.20 15.44 30.39
CA GLY A 217 29.57 15.84 29.14
C GLY A 217 28.15 16.36 29.37
N SER A 218 27.74 17.36 28.57
CA SER A 218 26.39 17.92 28.63
C SER A 218 25.36 16.78 28.63
N PRO A 219 24.49 16.69 29.64
CA PRO A 219 23.47 15.65 29.69
C PRO A 219 22.47 15.81 28.54
N ILE A 220 22.36 17.01 27.98
CA ILE A 220 21.47 17.36 26.89
C ILE A 220 22.20 17.22 25.56
N TRP A 221 21.53 16.60 24.60
CA TRP A 221 22.04 16.39 23.25
C TRP A 221 20.91 16.44 22.21
N GLY A 222 21.30 16.65 20.95
CA GLY A 222 20.44 16.51 19.79
C GLY A 222 21.15 15.75 18.68
N ARG A 223 20.38 15.00 17.89
CA ARG A 223 20.87 14.31 16.69
C ARG A 223 19.88 14.47 15.54
N ILE A 224 20.42 14.42 14.33
CA ILE A 224 19.66 14.38 13.08
C ILE A 224 20.06 13.11 12.35
N GLU A 225 19.07 12.37 11.88
CA GLU A 225 19.22 11.18 11.07
C GLU A 225 18.56 11.42 9.71
N ALA A 226 19.24 10.98 8.66
CA ALA A 226 18.69 10.90 7.32
C ALA A 226 19.05 9.54 6.74
N ALA A 227 18.11 8.90 6.05
CA ALA A 227 18.33 7.61 5.42
C ALA A 227 17.56 7.51 4.11
N HIS A 228 18.19 6.88 3.12
CA HIS A 228 17.56 6.42 1.90
C HIS A 228 17.63 4.89 1.89
N LYS A 229 16.51 4.22 1.63
CA LYS A 229 16.40 2.76 1.61
C LYS A 229 15.69 2.33 0.34
N LYS A 230 16.21 1.30 -0.30
CA LYS A 230 15.52 0.56 -1.35
C LYS A 230 15.10 -0.79 -0.79
N LEU A 231 13.82 -1.11 -0.88
CA LEU A 231 13.25 -2.36 -0.38
C LEU A 231 12.62 -3.14 -1.54
N ASP A 232 13.15 -4.35 -1.73
CA ASP A 232 12.66 -5.34 -2.69
C ASP A 232 12.18 -6.58 -1.89
N PRO A 233 10.94 -6.59 -1.35
CA PRO A 233 10.42 -7.69 -0.54
C PRO A 233 10.48 -9.04 -1.26
N GLY A 234 11.02 -10.06 -0.59
CA GLY A 234 11.10 -11.42 -1.15
C GLY A 234 9.75 -12.11 -1.38
N THR A 235 8.67 -11.58 -0.79
CA THR A 235 7.28 -12.03 -0.98
C THR A 235 6.35 -10.82 -1.07
N SER A 236 5.60 -10.70 -2.15
CA SER A 236 4.54 -9.71 -2.34
C SER A 236 3.49 -10.27 -3.30
N THR A 237 2.20 -10.04 -3.02
CA THR A 237 1.10 -10.49 -3.90
C THR A 237 1.12 -9.72 -5.22
N THR A 238 1.58 -8.47 -5.17
CA THR A 238 1.60 -7.55 -6.32
C THR A 238 2.99 -7.33 -6.92
N GLY A 239 4.03 -8.02 -6.43
CA GLY A 239 5.42 -7.79 -6.83
C GLY A 239 5.84 -6.34 -6.55
N THR A 240 5.48 -5.84 -5.38
CA THR A 240 5.74 -4.46 -4.96
C THR A 240 7.16 -4.27 -4.49
N ASP A 241 7.83 -3.27 -5.06
CA ASP A 241 9.09 -2.70 -4.59
C ASP A 241 8.86 -1.24 -4.16
N TYR A 242 9.67 -0.73 -3.25
CA TYR A 242 9.55 0.67 -2.82
C TYR A 242 10.87 1.27 -2.32
N ASP A 243 11.01 2.57 -2.56
CA ASP A 243 12.08 3.39 -2.00
C ASP A 243 11.52 4.19 -0.82
N ALA A 244 12.34 4.42 0.21
CA ALA A 244 11.97 5.16 1.40
C ALA A 244 13.05 6.16 1.80
N ASP A 245 12.68 7.44 1.82
CA ASP A 245 13.48 8.55 2.32
C ASP A 245 12.97 8.99 3.69
N LEU A 246 13.86 8.95 4.67
CA LEU A 246 13.58 9.28 6.07
C LEU A 246 14.43 10.45 6.51
N TRP A 247 13.81 11.39 7.23
CA TRP A 247 14.51 12.36 8.07
C TRP A 247 13.93 12.34 9.49
N ARG A 248 14.80 12.36 10.50
CA ARG A 248 14.40 12.37 11.92
C ARG A 248 15.29 13.30 12.72
N LEU A 249 14.67 14.12 13.56
CA LEU A 249 15.31 14.87 14.63
C LEU A 249 15.00 14.17 15.96
N GLN A 250 16.02 13.99 16.78
CA GLN A 250 15.87 13.47 18.14
C GLN A 250 16.67 14.34 19.12
N ALA A 251 16.09 14.59 20.28
CA ALA A 251 16.74 15.26 21.39
C ALA A 251 16.62 14.40 22.64
N GLY A 252 17.62 14.47 23.52
CA GLY A 252 17.64 13.63 24.70
C GLY A 252 18.35 14.23 25.88
N LEU A 253 18.06 13.62 27.03
CA LEU A 253 18.71 13.86 28.30
C LEU A 253 19.23 12.52 28.81
N ASP A 254 20.54 12.43 29.01
CA ASP A 254 21.21 11.27 29.58
C ASP A 254 21.75 11.63 30.97
N GLY A 255 21.91 10.63 31.84
CA GLY A 255 22.45 10.83 33.18
C GLY A 255 22.96 9.54 33.81
N GLN A 256 23.93 9.67 34.73
CA GLN A 256 24.37 8.57 35.57
C GLN A 256 23.28 8.23 36.60
N LEU A 257 22.86 6.96 36.63
CA LEU A 257 21.88 6.45 37.58
C LEU A 257 22.54 5.82 38.81
N ALA A 258 23.63 5.07 38.60
CA ALA A 258 24.36 4.41 39.67
C ALA A 258 25.83 4.22 39.31
N GLN A 259 26.69 4.28 40.32
CA GLN A 259 28.09 3.86 40.23
C GLN A 259 28.29 2.64 41.12
N MET A 260 28.84 1.58 40.54
CA MET A 260 29.07 0.30 41.19
C MET A 260 30.57 -0.03 41.12
N ALA A 261 31.03 -0.97 41.95
CA ALA A 261 32.42 -1.44 41.89
C ALA A 261 32.79 -2.03 40.52
N SER A 262 31.81 -2.58 39.80
CA SER A 262 31.97 -3.21 38.49
C SER A 262 31.84 -2.25 37.30
N GLY A 263 31.33 -1.04 37.49
CA GLY A 263 31.05 -0.12 36.38
C GLY A 263 30.05 0.98 36.70
N VAL A 264 29.62 1.69 35.65
CA VAL A 264 28.68 2.81 35.73
C VAL A 264 27.40 2.46 34.96
N LEU A 265 26.25 2.74 35.56
CA LEU A 265 24.95 2.63 34.92
C LEU A 265 24.46 4.03 34.53
N THR A 266 24.17 4.23 33.26
CA THR A 266 23.58 5.46 32.71
C THR A 266 22.20 5.18 32.16
N GLY A 267 21.30 6.14 32.28
CA GLY A 267 20.00 6.08 31.63
C GLY A 267 19.71 7.38 30.91
N GLY A 268 18.84 7.31 29.92
CA GLY A 268 18.46 8.49 29.15
C GLY A 268 17.02 8.42 28.67
N VAL A 269 16.44 9.59 28.46
CA VAL A 269 15.13 9.76 27.84
C VAL A 269 15.28 10.59 26.58
N THR A 270 14.52 10.23 25.55
CA THR A 270 14.55 10.92 24.26
C THR A 270 13.16 11.29 23.80
N VAL A 271 13.09 12.33 22.97
CA VAL A 271 11.92 12.66 22.15
C VAL A 271 12.37 12.77 20.71
N HIS A 272 11.53 12.34 19.78
CA HIS A 272 11.82 12.41 18.34
C HIS A 272 10.63 12.89 17.53
N TYR A 273 10.95 13.50 16.40
CA TYR A 273 10.03 13.89 15.35
C TYR A 273 10.71 13.66 14.00
N GLY A 274 9.99 13.13 13.03
CA GLY A 274 10.52 12.95 11.69
C GLY A 274 9.45 12.68 10.66
N THR A 275 9.86 12.65 9.41
CA THR A 275 9.00 12.42 8.25
C THR A 275 9.63 11.36 7.36
N GLY A 276 8.80 10.46 6.83
CA GLY A 276 9.17 9.48 5.82
C GLY A 276 8.35 9.70 4.57
N LYS A 277 9.00 9.68 3.41
CA LYS A 277 8.34 9.59 2.12
C LYS A 277 8.73 8.30 1.45
N SER A 278 7.78 7.62 0.82
CA SER A 278 8.04 6.42 0.06
C SER A 278 7.35 6.46 -1.29
N ASP A 279 8.06 5.99 -2.31
CA ASP A 279 7.58 5.83 -3.67
C ASP A 279 7.44 4.32 -3.95
N ILE A 280 6.24 3.90 -4.36
CA ILE A 280 5.84 2.49 -4.50
C ILE A 280 5.69 2.16 -5.97
N SER A 281 6.26 1.02 -6.38
CA SER A 281 6.21 0.52 -7.74
C SER A 281 5.78 -0.94 -7.80
N SER A 282 4.85 -1.23 -8.70
CA SER A 282 4.39 -2.57 -9.04
C SER A 282 3.94 -2.60 -10.50
N ALA A 283 3.89 -3.79 -11.10
CA ALA A 283 3.26 -4.00 -12.39
C ALA A 283 1.79 -3.56 -12.43
N PHE A 284 1.11 -3.52 -11.27
CA PHE A 284 -0.30 -3.12 -11.15
C PHE A 284 -0.49 -1.61 -10.96
N GLY A 285 0.54 -0.88 -10.53
CA GLY A 285 0.42 0.56 -10.31
C GLY A 285 1.57 1.19 -9.55
N LEU A 286 1.52 2.52 -9.52
CA LEU A 286 2.43 3.38 -8.79
C LEU A 286 1.67 4.11 -7.68
N GLY A 287 2.36 4.40 -6.58
CA GLY A 287 1.79 5.17 -5.48
C GLY A 287 2.85 5.78 -4.58
N SER A 288 2.39 6.49 -3.55
CA SER A 288 3.25 7.09 -2.55
C SER A 288 2.64 6.99 -1.16
N ILE A 289 3.52 6.99 -0.16
CA ILE A 289 3.18 7.07 1.26
C ILE A 289 3.98 8.20 1.86
N ASP A 290 3.29 9.15 2.48
CA ASP A 290 3.90 10.23 3.24
C ASP A 290 3.50 10.04 4.71
N SER A 291 4.48 9.88 5.60
CA SER A 291 4.25 9.60 7.02
C SER A 291 4.99 10.60 7.89
N THR A 292 4.32 11.10 8.93
CA THR A 292 4.96 11.84 10.03
C THR A 292 4.99 10.94 11.26
N GLY A 293 6.14 10.86 11.92
CA GLY A 293 6.35 10.09 13.14
C GLY A 293 6.83 10.96 14.28
N TYR A 294 6.21 10.86 15.45
CA TYR A 294 6.68 11.49 16.67
C TYR A 294 6.60 10.54 17.86
N GLY A 295 7.47 10.71 18.83
CA GLY A 295 7.56 9.73 19.90
C GLY A 295 8.59 10.06 20.96
N PHE A 296 8.78 9.09 21.84
CA PHE A 296 9.78 9.16 22.89
C PHE A 296 10.45 7.81 23.08
N GLY A 297 11.62 7.84 23.71
CA GLY A 297 12.40 6.64 23.98
C GLY A 297 13.07 6.69 25.34
N GLY A 298 13.55 5.52 25.74
CA GLY A 298 14.29 5.30 26.97
C GLY A 298 15.51 4.43 26.67
N THR A 299 16.61 4.71 27.36
CA THR A 299 17.85 3.95 27.24
C THR A 299 18.40 3.61 28.60
N LEU A 300 19.08 2.47 28.68
CA LEU A 300 19.78 2.01 29.86
C LEU A 300 21.07 1.34 29.42
N THR A 301 22.20 1.97 29.74
CA THR A 301 23.52 1.49 29.33
C THR A 301 24.38 1.24 30.56
N TRP A 302 24.91 0.03 30.67
CA TRP A 302 25.92 -0.31 31.67
C TRP A 302 27.30 -0.38 31.01
N TYR A 303 28.23 0.42 31.52
CA TYR A 303 29.63 0.42 31.12
C TYR A 303 30.47 -0.24 32.21
N GLY A 304 31.03 -1.41 31.90
CA GLY A 304 31.94 -2.13 32.78
C GLY A 304 33.35 -1.55 32.75
N ASN A 305 34.05 -1.63 33.88
CA ASN A 305 35.43 -1.13 33.99
C ASN A 305 36.43 -1.89 33.09
N SER A 306 36.06 -3.08 32.59
CA SER A 306 36.85 -3.89 31.66
C SER A 306 36.70 -3.48 30.19
N GLY A 307 35.89 -2.47 29.87
CA GLY A 307 35.54 -2.10 28.49
C GLY A 307 34.37 -2.90 27.90
N PHE A 308 33.80 -3.84 28.65
CA PHE A 308 32.53 -4.48 28.29
C PHE A 308 31.37 -3.49 28.49
N TYR A 309 30.38 -3.53 27.62
CA TYR A 309 29.13 -2.77 27.82
C TYR A 309 27.91 -3.59 27.44
N VAL A 310 26.78 -3.21 28.04
CA VAL A 310 25.44 -3.65 27.63
C VAL A 310 24.57 -2.42 27.50
N ASP A 311 23.87 -2.30 26.39
CA ASP A 311 22.95 -1.23 26.07
C ASP A 311 21.56 -1.79 25.81
N ALA A 312 20.56 -1.22 26.47
CA ALA A 312 19.15 -1.48 26.20
C ALA A 312 18.47 -0.18 25.78
N GLN A 313 17.60 -0.27 24.77
CA GLN A 313 16.82 0.87 24.29
C GLN A 313 15.39 0.47 23.95
N ALA A 314 14.47 1.39 24.17
CA ALA A 314 13.07 1.29 23.78
C ALA A 314 12.62 2.60 23.15
N GLU A 315 11.92 2.55 22.03
CA GLU A 315 11.29 3.71 21.37
C GLU A 315 9.81 3.42 21.13
N LEU A 316 8.95 4.40 21.38
CA LEU A 316 7.53 4.40 21.04
C LEU A 316 7.27 5.53 20.04
N THR A 317 6.54 5.25 18.96
CA THR A 317 6.27 6.20 17.89
C THR A 317 4.80 6.17 17.48
N TRP A 318 4.17 7.33 17.42
CA TRP A 318 2.87 7.54 16.79
C TRP A 318 3.05 8.08 15.38
N PHE A 319 2.24 7.58 14.46
CA PHE A 319 2.28 7.93 13.04
C PHE A 319 0.99 8.59 12.60
N ASP A 320 1.12 9.49 11.64
CA ASP A 320 0.04 10.07 10.83
C ASP A 320 0.49 9.95 9.37
N SER A 321 -0.28 9.22 8.54
CA SER A 321 0.13 8.92 7.16
C SER A 321 -0.95 9.22 6.12
N ASP A 322 -0.50 9.74 4.98
CA ASP A 322 -1.28 9.94 3.76
C ASP A 322 -0.83 8.93 2.69
N LEU A 323 -1.79 8.20 2.11
CA LEU A 323 -1.53 7.18 1.08
C LEU A 323 -2.18 7.62 -0.23
N SER A 324 -1.45 7.54 -1.34
CA SER A 324 -1.95 7.95 -2.66
C SER A 324 -1.59 6.95 -3.75
N SER A 325 -2.48 6.78 -4.73
CA SER A 325 -2.18 6.04 -5.97
C SER A 325 -2.00 7.03 -7.11
N ALA A 326 -0.79 7.07 -7.67
CA ALA A 326 -0.49 7.90 -8.83
C ALA A 326 -1.19 7.37 -10.09
N THR A 327 -1.33 6.04 -10.21
CA THR A 327 -2.02 5.39 -11.34
C THR A 327 -3.52 5.72 -11.37
N LEU A 328 -4.17 5.80 -10.21
CA LEU A 328 -5.58 6.21 -10.10
C LEU A 328 -5.75 7.73 -10.06
N GLY A 329 -4.68 8.48 -9.85
CA GLY A 329 -4.72 9.94 -9.68
C GLY A 329 -5.51 10.38 -8.44
N ASN A 330 -5.57 9.53 -7.41
CA ASN A 330 -6.41 9.76 -6.24
C ASN A 330 -5.69 9.42 -4.92
N ARG A 331 -6.10 10.10 -3.86
CA ARG A 331 -5.66 9.82 -2.49
C ARG A 331 -6.53 8.72 -1.89
N LEU A 332 -5.88 7.67 -1.38
CA LEU A 332 -6.51 6.47 -0.84
C LEU A 332 -6.96 6.67 0.61
N VAL A 333 -6.14 7.34 1.42
CA VAL A 333 -6.49 7.76 2.78
C VAL A 333 -5.67 8.97 3.18
N LYS A 334 -6.18 9.77 4.12
CA LYS A 334 -5.51 10.93 4.69
C LYS A 334 -5.50 10.83 6.22
N GLY A 335 -4.37 11.09 6.84
CA GLY A 335 -4.22 11.12 8.30
C GLY A 335 -4.54 9.78 8.96
N ASN A 336 -4.09 8.68 8.34
CA ASN A 336 -4.26 7.36 8.94
C ASN A 336 -3.31 7.23 10.13
N ASN A 337 -3.86 7.04 11.32
CA ASN A 337 -3.03 6.90 12.50
C ASN A 337 -2.31 5.54 12.50
N GLY A 338 -1.16 5.52 13.14
CA GLY A 338 -0.48 4.29 13.48
C GLY A 338 0.31 4.41 14.78
N PHE A 339 0.71 3.26 15.30
CA PHE A 339 1.56 3.16 16.46
C PHE A 339 2.60 2.08 16.23
N GLY A 340 3.82 2.32 16.70
CA GLY A 340 4.83 1.29 16.72
C GLY A 340 5.79 1.44 17.86
N TYR A 341 6.49 0.36 18.14
CA TYR A 341 7.52 0.31 19.15
C TYR A 341 8.74 -0.47 18.67
N GLY A 342 9.89 -0.10 19.20
CA GLY A 342 11.17 -0.78 18.99
C GLY A 342 11.82 -1.10 20.33
N LEU A 343 12.34 -2.32 20.47
CA LEU A 343 13.09 -2.79 21.63
C LEU A 343 14.44 -3.32 21.14
N GLY A 344 15.53 -2.91 21.77
CA GLY A 344 16.86 -3.32 21.34
C GLY A 344 17.77 -3.60 22.52
N ILE A 345 18.60 -4.63 22.38
CA ILE A 345 19.72 -4.90 23.27
C ILE A 345 21.01 -5.05 22.45
N GLU A 346 22.06 -4.37 22.87
CA GLU A 346 23.39 -4.45 22.28
C GLU A 346 24.42 -4.75 23.37
N ALA A 347 25.42 -5.56 23.05
CA ALA A 347 26.56 -5.79 23.92
C ALA A 347 27.84 -5.75 23.10
N GLY A 348 28.91 -5.24 23.71
CA GLY A 348 30.21 -5.18 23.07
C GLY A 348 31.35 -5.14 24.08
N GLN A 349 32.57 -5.34 23.58
CA GLN A 349 33.77 -5.37 24.39
C GLN A 349 34.84 -4.52 23.73
N LYS A 350 35.15 -3.34 24.28
CA LYS A 350 36.28 -2.52 23.83
C LYS A 350 37.58 -3.17 24.27
N ILE A 351 38.47 -3.42 23.32
CA ILE A 351 39.79 -4.00 23.53
C ILE A 351 40.82 -2.96 23.11
N GLY A 352 41.59 -2.43 24.06
CA GLY A 352 42.69 -1.52 23.76
C GLY A 352 43.82 -2.23 23.02
N LEU A 353 44.32 -1.60 21.97
CA LEU A 353 45.47 -2.04 21.18
C LEU A 353 46.63 -1.04 21.32
N GLN A 354 47.81 -1.38 20.76
CA GLN A 354 48.94 -0.45 20.73
C GLN A 354 48.65 0.75 19.81
N GLY A 355 49.30 1.89 20.09
CA GLY A 355 49.25 3.05 19.21
C GLY A 355 47.88 3.74 19.15
N ASN A 356 47.19 3.87 20.28
CA ASN A 356 45.87 4.52 20.43
C ASN A 356 44.73 3.88 19.64
N TRP A 357 44.92 2.65 19.16
CA TRP A 357 43.87 1.88 18.53
C TRP A 357 43.03 1.13 19.57
N SER A 358 41.77 0.90 19.25
CA SER A 358 40.92 -0.05 19.96
C SER A 358 40.04 -0.81 18.98
N LEU A 359 39.61 -2.00 19.41
CA LEU A 359 38.74 -2.87 18.64
C LEU A 359 37.53 -3.22 19.49
N THR A 360 36.32 -3.14 18.91
CA THR A 360 35.08 -3.45 19.64
C THR A 360 34.23 -4.45 18.86
N PRO A 361 34.35 -5.77 19.12
CA PRO A 361 33.32 -6.72 18.73
C PRO A 361 32.00 -6.36 19.41
N GLN A 362 30.92 -6.45 18.65
CA GLN A 362 29.58 -6.06 19.08
C GLN A 362 28.51 -6.97 18.50
N ALA A 363 27.50 -7.25 19.30
CA ALA A 363 26.31 -8.02 18.93
C ALA A 363 25.06 -7.26 19.37
N GLN A 364 24.04 -7.24 18.53
CA GLN A 364 22.77 -6.56 18.80
C GLN A 364 21.60 -7.42 18.34
N LEU A 365 20.52 -7.36 19.12
CA LEU A 365 19.22 -7.91 18.77
C LEU A 365 18.20 -6.79 18.92
N SER A 366 17.42 -6.53 17.88
CA SER A 366 16.33 -5.56 17.90
C SER A 366 15.03 -6.20 17.43
N TYR A 367 13.97 -5.96 18.20
CA TYR A 367 12.61 -6.29 17.85
C TYR A 367 11.83 -5.01 17.60
N SER A 368 10.93 -5.01 16.63
CA SER A 368 10.03 -3.89 16.41
C SER A 368 8.70 -4.37 15.84
N SER A 369 7.64 -3.65 16.20
CA SER A 369 6.28 -3.93 15.75
C SER A 369 5.60 -2.62 15.38
N VAL A 370 4.80 -2.66 14.32
CA VAL A 370 4.00 -1.51 13.84
C VAL A 370 2.57 -1.93 13.55
N ASP A 371 1.66 -1.01 13.84
CA ASP A 371 0.25 -1.14 13.55
C ASP A 371 -0.36 0.18 13.08
N PHE A 372 -1.46 0.09 12.35
CA PHE A 372 -2.19 1.25 11.83
C PHE A 372 -3.70 1.03 11.88
N ASP A 373 -4.45 2.12 12.05
CA ASP A 373 -5.90 2.08 12.09
C ASP A 373 -6.46 1.54 10.77
N SER A 374 -7.44 0.64 10.84
CA SER A 374 -8.14 0.17 9.65
C SER A 374 -8.90 1.30 8.98
N PHE A 375 -8.90 1.34 7.65
CA PHE A 375 -9.61 2.35 6.87
C PHE A 375 -10.34 1.72 5.68
N THR A 376 -11.25 2.48 5.09
CA THR A 376 -11.90 2.13 3.83
C THR A 376 -11.51 3.16 2.78
N ASP A 377 -10.98 2.69 1.65
CA ASP A 377 -10.55 3.57 0.57
C ASP A 377 -11.74 4.10 -0.26
N PRO A 378 -11.53 5.04 -1.22
CA PRO A 378 -12.60 5.57 -2.07
C PRO A 378 -13.27 4.53 -2.98
N TYR A 379 -12.68 3.35 -3.14
CA TYR A 379 -13.16 2.26 -3.99
C TYR A 379 -13.76 1.10 -3.19
N GLY A 380 -13.98 1.30 -1.88
CA GLY A 380 -14.63 0.33 -0.99
C GLY A 380 -13.71 -0.76 -0.43
N ALA A 381 -12.41 -0.68 -0.66
CA ALA A 381 -11.44 -1.61 -0.08
C ALA A 381 -11.32 -1.38 1.42
N VAL A 382 -11.61 -2.40 2.22
CA VAL A 382 -11.32 -2.38 3.67
C VAL A 382 -9.88 -2.83 3.87
N VAL A 383 -9.05 -1.91 4.37
CA VAL A 383 -7.63 -2.14 4.62
C VAL A 383 -7.41 -2.21 6.12
N ALA A 384 -6.79 -3.31 6.56
CA ALA A 384 -6.41 -3.52 7.95
C ALA A 384 -5.03 -4.17 7.99
N ASN A 385 -4.27 -3.89 9.05
CA ASN A 385 -2.97 -4.52 9.24
C ASN A 385 -3.15 -5.98 9.70
N GLY A 386 -2.41 -6.90 9.06
CA GLY A 386 -2.37 -8.31 9.46
C GLY A 386 -1.38 -8.62 10.60
N GLY A 387 -0.65 -7.60 11.07
CA GLY A 387 0.46 -7.73 12.01
C GLY A 387 1.80 -7.55 11.27
N SER A 388 2.67 -6.71 11.84
CA SER A 388 3.92 -6.31 11.19
C SER A 388 5.04 -6.26 12.22
N ASP A 389 5.73 -7.39 12.35
CA ASP A 389 6.80 -7.61 13.32
C ASP A 389 8.14 -7.83 12.62
N SER A 390 9.21 -7.33 13.22
CA SER A 390 10.57 -7.51 12.74
C SER A 390 11.50 -7.88 13.89
N LEU A 391 12.37 -8.87 13.66
CA LEU A 391 13.45 -9.25 14.56
C LEU A 391 14.77 -9.27 13.78
N ILE A 392 15.69 -8.37 14.12
CA ILE A 392 16.95 -8.17 13.42
C ILE A 392 18.10 -8.49 14.37
N GLY A 393 18.98 -9.40 13.94
CA GLY A 393 20.25 -9.68 14.60
C GLY A 393 21.40 -9.01 13.85
N ARG A 394 22.34 -8.42 14.58
CA ARG A 394 23.56 -7.81 14.03
C ARG A 394 24.77 -8.33 14.78
N LEU A 395 25.81 -8.71 14.04
CA LEU A 395 27.14 -8.96 14.55
C LEU A 395 28.11 -8.04 13.81
N GLY A 396 29.03 -7.40 14.52
CA GLY A 396 29.95 -6.44 13.92
C GLY A 396 31.24 -6.25 14.72
N LEU A 397 32.15 -5.49 14.13
CA LEU A 397 33.45 -5.14 14.68
C LEU A 397 33.73 -3.67 14.35
N SER A 398 34.04 -2.83 15.35
CA SER A 398 34.58 -1.48 15.12
C SER A 398 36.09 -1.46 15.38
N ALA A 399 36.79 -0.58 14.67
CA ALA A 399 38.18 -0.24 14.93
C ALA A 399 38.28 1.28 15.06
N ASP A 400 38.73 1.75 16.21
CA ASP A 400 38.68 3.16 16.60
C ASP A 400 40.10 3.66 16.92
N TYR A 401 40.48 4.80 16.37
CA TYR A 401 41.76 5.46 16.65
C TYR A 401 41.52 6.77 17.41
N GLU A 402 42.12 6.91 18.59
CA GLU A 402 41.98 8.10 19.42
C GLU A 402 43.21 9.02 19.29
N SER A 403 43.00 10.28 18.88
CA SER A 403 44.03 11.32 18.93
C SER A 403 43.56 12.50 19.76
N ARG A 404 44.34 12.89 20.76
CA ARG A 404 44.12 14.14 21.50
C ARG A 404 44.92 15.26 20.84
N TRP A 405 44.25 16.34 20.44
CA TRP A 405 44.93 17.60 20.12
C TRP A 405 45.22 18.31 21.45
N LYS A 406 46.47 18.72 21.65
CA LYS A 406 46.88 19.50 22.82
C LYS A 406 46.60 20.99 22.62
#